data_AF-A0A3C1H0W1-F1
#
_entry.id   AF-A0A3C1H0W1-F1
#
_cell.length_a   1.000
_cell.length_b   1.000
_cell.length_c   1.000
_cell.angle_alpha   90.00
_cell.angle_beta   90.00
_cell.angle_gamma   90.00
#
_symmetry.space_group_name_H-M   'P 1'
#
loop_
_entity.id
_entity.type
_entity.pdbx_description
1 polymer ?
#
loop_
_entity_poly.entity_id
_entity_poly.type
_entity_poly.pdbx_seq_one_letter_code
_entity_poly.pdbx_strand_id
1 'polypeptide(L)'
;MRFVWAEDNKTAQVELKCKDCDATTLVDAEVTSEKQDNKTIYTATYTYTVDGAEKTETEQKTVEDEVVAHGRLDVNNSVTFAENIMLNFRAFIDDGYEEGAYVLFKYNHYGKEQTVRAEATKLKEGYMFSCPLTASELCIPVTAELYLADSEECVDSQTGSAKDYCERMIARETTKPGQKEAMIALLNYGGYVQINQNLNLDNIAYDGYQRPVNDVVIECDNEFVKPTETVGGVTYYAAALLLKDQITVKYAFTADSIEGVVFKINGKTVEAKKEGKYYVICADPVRMRTLDTVNEVTVETAEGTISFNHSALNYAMLQAKDDPDNKLSNAMKAMYALRMAVLNMNK
;
A
#
# COMPACT_ATOMS: atom_id res chain seq x y z
N MET A 1 -50.89 27.31 -18.04
CA MET A 1 -50.22 26.37 -18.96
C MET A 1 -49.32 25.47 -18.13
N ARG A 2 -48.97 24.30 -18.64
CA ARG A 2 -48.04 23.38 -17.97
C ARG A 2 -47.16 22.70 -19.01
N PHE A 3 -45.87 22.58 -18.74
CA PHE A 3 -44.97 21.79 -19.56
C PHE A 3 -45.10 20.30 -19.21
N VAL A 4 -45.07 19.47 -20.25
CA VAL A 4 -45.16 18.02 -20.21
C VAL A 4 -43.93 17.48 -20.93
N TRP A 5 -43.00 16.94 -20.16
CA TRP A 5 -41.75 16.37 -20.69
C TRP A 5 -41.95 14.92 -21.11
N ALA A 6 -41.34 14.53 -22.22
CA ALA A 6 -41.15 13.11 -22.53
C ALA A 6 -40.13 12.46 -21.59
N GLU A 7 -40.11 11.13 -21.56
CA GLU A 7 -39.19 10.35 -20.71
C GLU A 7 -37.71 10.61 -21.06
N ASP A 8 -37.42 10.93 -22.34
CA ASP A 8 -36.06 11.20 -22.82
C ASP A 8 -35.53 12.59 -22.45
N ASN A 9 -36.38 13.46 -21.90
CA ASN A 9 -36.09 14.86 -21.57
C ASN A 9 -35.68 15.75 -22.75
N LYS A 10 -35.67 15.22 -23.98
CA LYS A 10 -35.26 15.94 -25.20
C LYS A 10 -36.44 16.59 -25.91
N THR A 11 -37.65 16.20 -25.54
CA THR A 11 -38.88 16.77 -26.08
C THR A 11 -39.81 17.18 -24.93
N ALA A 12 -40.51 18.30 -25.15
CA ALA A 12 -41.50 18.82 -24.21
C ALA A 12 -42.66 19.44 -24.99
N GLN A 13 -43.86 19.35 -24.42
CA GLN A 13 -45.07 19.99 -24.93
C GLN A 13 -45.66 20.91 -23.87
N VAL A 14 -46.32 21.97 -24.29
CA VAL A 14 -47.11 22.83 -23.40
C VAL A 14 -48.58 22.45 -23.50
N GLU A 15 -49.16 22.08 -22.36
CA GLU A 15 -50.60 21.94 -22.20
C GLU A 15 -51.24 23.32 -22.00
N LEU A 16 -52.01 23.72 -23.01
CA LEU A 16 -52.82 24.92 -23.02
C LEU A 16 -54.26 24.54 -22.69
N LYS A 17 -54.81 25.14 -21.63
CA LYS A 17 -56.21 24.93 -21.22
C LYS A 17 -57.06 26.10 -21.70
N CYS A 18 -58.11 25.81 -22.47
CA CYS A 18 -59.10 26.80 -22.87
C CYS A 18 -59.84 27.31 -21.64
N LYS A 19 -59.92 28.64 -21.51
CA LYS A 19 -60.56 29.31 -20.37
C LYS A 19 -62.07 29.08 -20.33
N ASP A 20 -62.69 28.85 -21.48
CA ASP A 20 -64.15 28.89 -21.64
C ASP A 20 -64.81 27.50 -21.78
N CYS A 21 -64.05 26.45 -22.09
CA CYS A 21 -64.64 25.13 -22.38
C CYS A 21 -63.87 23.92 -21.84
N ASP A 22 -62.95 24.11 -20.89
CA ASP A 22 -62.11 23.08 -20.27
C ASP A 22 -61.27 22.21 -21.24
N ALA A 23 -61.37 22.41 -22.55
CA ALA A 23 -60.60 21.71 -23.56
C ALA A 23 -59.10 22.00 -23.40
N THR A 24 -58.28 20.96 -23.54
CA THR A 24 -56.83 21.06 -23.54
C THR A 24 -56.25 20.82 -24.92
N THR A 25 -55.14 21.49 -25.23
CA THR A 25 -54.35 21.27 -26.45
C THR A 25 -52.88 21.20 -26.07
N LEU A 26 -52.15 20.29 -26.71
CA LEU A 26 -50.71 20.15 -26.57
C LEU A 26 -50.03 20.80 -27.76
N VAL A 27 -49.03 21.62 -27.48
CA VAL A 27 -48.21 22.29 -28.51
C VAL A 27 -46.76 22.02 -28.20
N ASP A 28 -45.95 21.74 -29.21
CA ASP A 28 -44.52 21.46 -29.01
C ASP A 28 -43.79 22.71 -28.48
N ALA A 29 -42.94 22.50 -27.48
CA ALA A 29 -42.00 23.50 -26.98
C ALA A 29 -40.63 23.30 -27.64
N GLU A 30 -39.86 24.38 -27.77
CA GLU A 30 -38.46 24.30 -28.17
C GLU A 30 -37.61 23.87 -26.97
N VAL A 31 -36.84 22.79 -27.11
CA VAL A 31 -35.99 22.28 -26.04
C VAL A 31 -34.52 22.48 -26.41
N THR A 32 -33.78 23.15 -25.54
CA THR A 32 -32.31 23.24 -25.59
C THR A 32 -31.71 22.51 -24.39
N SER A 33 -30.42 22.15 -24.49
CA SER A 33 -29.69 21.57 -23.36
C SER A 33 -28.30 22.14 -23.21
N GLU A 34 -27.84 22.19 -21.97
CA GLU A 34 -26.47 22.53 -21.60
C GLU A 34 -25.94 21.54 -20.56
N LYS A 35 -24.62 21.29 -20.61
CA LYS A 35 -23.94 20.44 -19.62
C LYS A 35 -23.28 21.32 -18.57
N GLN A 36 -23.50 20.99 -17.31
CA GLN A 36 -22.86 21.62 -16.16
C GLN A 36 -22.47 20.53 -15.16
N ASP A 37 -21.17 20.35 -14.94
CA ASP A 37 -20.61 19.28 -14.10
C ASP A 37 -21.13 17.89 -14.49
N ASN A 38 -21.71 17.14 -13.54
CA ASN A 38 -22.32 15.83 -13.75
C ASN A 38 -23.83 15.90 -14.08
N LYS A 39 -24.31 17.04 -14.60
CA LYS A 39 -25.72 17.28 -14.88
C LYS A 39 -25.94 17.81 -16.28
N THR A 40 -27.02 17.35 -16.90
CA THR A 40 -27.56 17.96 -18.11
C THR A 40 -28.81 18.77 -17.73
N ILE A 41 -28.81 20.08 -18.03
CA ILE A 41 -29.96 20.97 -17.83
C ILE A 41 -30.69 21.11 -19.16
N TYR A 42 -31.95 20.66 -19.20
CA TYR A 42 -32.84 20.87 -20.33
C TYR A 42 -33.73 22.08 -20.08
N THR A 43 -33.84 22.98 -21.05
CA THR A 43 -34.71 24.17 -20.98
C THR A 43 -35.75 24.09 -22.09
N ALA A 44 -37.02 23.93 -21.72
CA ALA A 44 -38.15 24.00 -22.65
C ALA A 44 -38.67 25.44 -22.71
N THR A 45 -38.87 25.96 -23.91
CA THR A 45 -39.28 27.33 -24.20
C THR A 45 -40.52 27.33 -25.08
N TYR A 46 -41.54 28.11 -24.71
CA TYR A 46 -42.74 28.30 -25.51
C TYR A 46 -43.06 29.79 -25.66
N THR A 47 -43.21 30.23 -26.91
CA THR A 47 -43.50 31.62 -27.25
C THR A 47 -44.91 31.73 -27.85
N TYR A 48 -45.70 32.68 -27.36
CA TYR A 48 -47.08 32.91 -27.77
C TYR A 48 -47.45 34.39 -27.74
N THR A 49 -48.49 34.78 -28.48
CA THR A 49 -48.92 36.19 -28.57
C THR A 49 -50.18 36.43 -27.74
N VAL A 50 -50.17 37.49 -26.92
CA VAL A 50 -51.35 37.98 -26.19
C VAL A 50 -51.48 39.47 -26.44
N ASP A 51 -52.64 39.92 -26.92
CA ASP A 51 -52.93 41.32 -27.23
C ASP A 51 -51.89 42.00 -28.15
N GLY A 52 -51.35 41.22 -29.10
CA GLY A 52 -50.35 41.69 -30.07
C GLY A 52 -48.91 41.75 -29.54
N ALA A 53 -48.68 41.37 -28.29
CA ALA A 53 -47.35 41.26 -27.70
C ALA A 53 -46.91 39.79 -27.60
N GLU A 54 -45.68 39.49 -28.00
CA GLU A 54 -45.07 38.19 -27.76
C GLU A 54 -44.70 38.02 -26.28
N LYS A 55 -44.97 36.83 -25.76
CA LYS A 55 -44.61 36.37 -24.43
C LYS A 55 -43.90 35.03 -24.55
N THR A 56 -42.96 34.79 -23.65
CA THR A 56 -42.19 33.56 -23.60
C THR A 56 -42.23 32.99 -22.19
N GLU A 57 -42.43 31.69 -22.10
CA GLU A 57 -42.44 30.93 -20.86
C GLU A 57 -41.42 29.81 -20.97
N THR A 58 -40.74 29.51 -19.86
CA THR A 58 -39.67 28.53 -19.82
C THR A 58 -39.80 27.61 -18.62
N GLU A 59 -39.53 26.32 -18.79
CA GLU A 59 -39.34 25.38 -17.69
C GLU A 59 -38.00 24.68 -17.84
N GLN A 60 -37.30 24.49 -16.71
CA GLN A 60 -36.05 23.76 -16.67
C GLN A 60 -36.23 22.40 -16.01
N LYS A 61 -35.56 21.39 -16.57
CA LYS A 61 -35.45 20.05 -16.00
C LYS A 61 -33.97 19.66 -15.91
N THR A 62 -33.48 19.47 -14.71
CA THR A 62 -32.12 18.98 -14.46
C THR A 62 -32.14 17.46 -14.37
N VAL A 63 -31.29 16.81 -15.16
CA VAL A 63 -31.06 15.37 -15.14
C VAL A 63 -29.62 15.15 -14.67
N GLU A 64 -29.45 14.38 -13.60
CA GLU A 64 -28.10 13.93 -13.21
C GLU A 64 -27.66 12.88 -14.23
N ASP A 65 -26.53 13.12 -14.89
CA ASP A 65 -25.94 12.14 -15.77
C ASP A 65 -25.51 10.96 -14.88
N GLU A 66 -25.98 9.75 -15.19
CA GLU A 66 -25.53 8.56 -14.49
C GLU A 66 -24.04 8.39 -14.78
N VAL A 67 -23.18 8.69 -13.81
CA VAL A 67 -21.74 8.43 -13.92
C VAL A 67 -21.58 6.92 -13.92
N VAL A 68 -21.51 6.33 -15.11
CA VAL A 68 -21.11 4.94 -15.27
C VAL A 68 -19.62 4.91 -14.90
N ALA A 69 -19.32 4.58 -13.65
CA ALA A 69 -17.95 4.40 -13.22
C ALA A 69 -17.35 3.22 -13.99
N HIS A 70 -16.50 3.53 -14.98
CA HIS A 70 -15.78 2.54 -15.80
C HIS A 70 -14.68 1.80 -15.03
N GLY A 71 -14.62 1.98 -13.71
CA GLY A 71 -13.72 1.30 -12.81
C GLY A 71 -14.29 1.28 -11.39
N ARG A 72 -14.06 0.17 -10.68
CA ARG A 72 -14.35 0.03 -9.25
C ARG A 72 -13.32 -0.82 -8.55
N LEU A 73 -13.10 -0.55 -7.28
CA LEU A 73 -12.32 -1.39 -6.38
C LEU A 73 -13.18 -2.53 -5.83
N ASP A 74 -12.56 -3.70 -5.65
CA ASP A 74 -13.14 -4.78 -4.87
C ASP A 74 -13.22 -4.33 -3.41
N VAL A 75 -14.34 -4.66 -2.75
CA VAL A 75 -14.57 -4.37 -1.33
C VAL A 75 -13.56 -5.09 -0.42
N ASN A 76 -12.89 -6.13 -0.92
CA ASN A 76 -11.88 -6.86 -0.17
C ASN A 76 -10.46 -6.54 -0.64
N ASN A 77 -9.63 -6.10 0.30
CA ASN A 77 -8.17 -6.10 0.15
C ASN A 77 -7.57 -7.51 0.34
N SER A 78 -6.32 -7.66 -0.09
CA SER A 78 -5.48 -8.83 0.22
C SER A 78 -4.09 -8.42 0.67
N VAL A 79 -3.31 -9.34 1.27
CA VAL A 79 -1.93 -9.08 1.68
C VAL A 79 -1.01 -10.14 1.11
N THR A 80 0.12 -9.70 0.55
CA THR A 80 1.27 -10.56 0.25
C THR A 80 2.39 -10.21 1.23
N PHE A 81 3.13 -11.21 1.72
CA PHE A 81 4.16 -11.01 2.76
C PHE A 81 5.30 -12.03 2.71
N ALA A 82 5.31 -12.91 1.69
CA ALA A 82 6.38 -13.86 1.48
C ALA A 82 7.68 -13.17 1.02
N GLU A 83 7.54 -12.09 0.25
CA GLU A 83 8.65 -11.29 -0.26
C GLU A 83 8.74 -9.97 0.51
N ASN A 84 7.81 -9.05 0.23
CA ASN A 84 7.56 -7.81 0.95
C ASN A 84 6.13 -7.84 1.50
N ILE A 85 5.88 -7.10 2.58
CA ILE A 85 4.52 -6.86 3.07
C ILE A 85 3.87 -5.83 2.15
N MET A 86 2.92 -6.28 1.33
CA MET A 86 2.14 -5.42 0.44
C MET A 86 0.66 -5.57 0.76
N LEU A 87 -0.01 -4.45 0.96
CA LEU A 87 -1.46 -4.37 1.00
C LEU A 87 -1.97 -4.14 -0.43
N ASN A 88 -2.77 -5.05 -0.93
CA ASN A 88 -3.21 -5.08 -2.31
C ASN A 88 -4.71 -4.81 -2.42
N PHE A 89 -5.08 -3.95 -3.37
CA PHE A 89 -6.45 -3.68 -3.75
C PHE A 89 -6.65 -4.14 -5.19
N ARG A 90 -7.74 -4.86 -5.43
CA ARG A 90 -8.13 -5.30 -6.76
C ARG A 90 -9.12 -4.30 -7.35
N ALA A 91 -9.02 -4.04 -8.65
CA ALA A 91 -10.00 -3.26 -9.38
C ALA A 91 -10.56 -4.05 -10.56
N PHE A 92 -11.80 -3.75 -10.91
CA PHE A 92 -12.42 -4.14 -12.16
C PHE A 92 -12.60 -2.87 -12.98
N ILE A 93 -11.95 -2.80 -14.13
CA ILE A 93 -11.94 -1.65 -15.04
C ILE A 93 -12.45 -2.14 -16.38
N ASP A 94 -13.37 -1.39 -16.98
CA ASP A 94 -13.97 -1.68 -18.28
C ASP A 94 -12.93 -1.58 -19.40
N ASP A 95 -13.11 -2.39 -20.45
CA ASP A 95 -12.23 -2.39 -21.61
C ASP A 95 -12.19 -1.00 -22.27
N GLY A 96 -10.98 -0.48 -22.49
CA GLY A 96 -10.72 0.84 -23.06
C GLY A 96 -10.37 1.92 -22.03
N TYR A 97 -10.50 1.63 -20.73
CA TYR A 97 -10.21 2.56 -19.64
C TYR A 97 -9.04 2.11 -18.74
N GLU A 98 -8.45 0.94 -19.00
CA GLU A 98 -7.37 0.39 -18.19
C GLU A 98 -6.01 1.08 -18.40
N GLU A 99 -5.77 1.62 -19.59
CA GLU A 99 -4.48 2.18 -19.94
C GLU A 99 -4.27 3.49 -19.20
N GLY A 100 -3.25 3.53 -18.33
CA GLY A 100 -2.94 4.70 -17.51
C GLY A 100 -3.79 4.82 -16.23
N ALA A 101 -4.62 3.83 -15.91
CA ALA A 101 -5.31 3.77 -14.62
C ALA A 101 -4.31 3.58 -13.47
N TYR A 102 -4.52 4.32 -12.38
CA TYR A 102 -3.64 4.32 -11.22
C TYR A 102 -4.44 4.43 -9.92
N VAL A 103 -3.79 4.08 -8.81
CA VAL A 103 -4.32 4.29 -7.47
C VAL A 103 -3.41 5.25 -6.71
N LEU A 104 -4.01 6.18 -5.96
CA LEU A 104 -3.33 6.93 -4.91
C LEU A 104 -3.63 6.30 -3.56
N PHE A 105 -2.62 5.72 -2.92
CA PHE A 105 -2.71 5.24 -1.56
C PHE A 105 -2.42 6.37 -0.58
N LYS A 106 -3.35 6.64 0.35
CA LYS A 106 -3.22 7.63 1.41
C LYS A 106 -3.23 6.95 2.77
N TYR A 107 -2.21 7.20 3.59
CA TYR A 107 -2.05 6.59 4.90
C TYR A 107 -1.10 7.37 5.80
N ASN A 108 -1.04 7.04 7.08
CA ASN A 108 -0.14 7.64 8.05
C ASN A 108 1.13 6.79 8.24
N HIS A 109 2.26 7.28 7.73
CA HIS A 109 3.58 6.68 7.92
C HIS A 109 4.32 7.40 9.05
N TYR A 110 4.31 6.80 10.24
CA TYR A 110 5.05 7.28 11.42
C TYR A 110 4.70 8.73 11.83
N GLY A 111 3.40 9.02 11.87
CA GLY A 111 2.86 10.33 12.25
C GLY A 111 2.77 11.32 11.09
N LYS A 112 3.14 10.93 9.87
CA LYS A 112 3.11 11.78 8.68
C LYS A 112 2.17 11.20 7.64
N GLU A 113 1.30 12.04 7.09
CA GLU A 113 0.51 11.65 5.92
C GLU A 113 1.44 11.33 4.74
N GLN A 114 1.14 10.25 4.05
CA GLN A 114 1.82 9.80 2.84
C GLN A 114 0.81 9.64 1.73
N THR A 115 1.27 9.90 0.51
CA THR A 115 0.55 9.58 -0.72
C THR A 115 1.49 8.81 -1.62
N VAL A 116 1.10 7.60 -2.00
CA VAL A 116 1.87 6.72 -2.89
C VAL A 116 1.04 6.41 -4.12
N ARG A 117 1.55 6.80 -5.29
CA ARG A 117 0.95 6.42 -6.58
C ARG A 117 1.39 5.01 -6.95
N ALA A 118 0.44 4.16 -7.32
CA ALA A 118 0.69 2.82 -7.81
C ALA A 118 -0.01 2.60 -9.15
N GLU A 119 0.72 1.99 -10.09
CA GLU A 119 0.22 1.65 -11.41
C GLU A 119 -0.43 0.26 -11.40
N ALA A 120 -1.34 0.03 -12.36
CA ALA A 120 -2.07 -1.23 -12.47
C ALA A 120 -1.16 -2.40 -12.84
N THR A 121 -1.27 -3.51 -12.10
CA THR A 121 -0.74 -4.81 -12.52
C THR A 121 -1.90 -5.67 -13.04
N LYS A 122 -1.87 -6.03 -14.33
CA LYS A 122 -2.91 -6.87 -14.94
C LYS A 122 -2.91 -8.28 -14.33
N LEU A 123 -4.08 -8.73 -13.87
CA LEU A 123 -4.32 -10.10 -13.42
C LEU A 123 -5.10 -10.88 -14.50
N LYS A 124 -5.30 -12.18 -14.27
CA LYS A 124 -6.22 -12.99 -15.10
C LYS A 124 -7.63 -12.39 -15.13
N GLU A 125 -8.05 -11.79 -14.02
CA GLU A 125 -9.34 -11.16 -13.85
C GLU A 125 -9.14 -9.83 -13.10
N GLY A 126 -9.29 -8.71 -13.81
CA GLY A 126 -9.12 -7.37 -13.25
C GLY A 126 -7.65 -6.96 -13.08
N TYR A 127 -7.43 -5.97 -12.22
CA TYR A 127 -6.15 -5.30 -12.01
C TYR A 127 -5.81 -5.26 -10.52
N MET A 128 -4.54 -5.24 -10.18
CA MET A 128 -4.05 -5.15 -8.80
C MET A 128 -3.16 -3.93 -8.62
N PHE A 129 -3.40 -3.22 -7.52
CA PHE A 129 -2.58 -2.10 -7.05
C PHE A 129 -2.04 -2.47 -5.67
N SER A 130 -0.75 -2.25 -5.45
CA SER A 130 -0.06 -2.71 -4.25
C SER A 130 0.61 -1.56 -3.50
N CYS A 131 0.26 -1.38 -2.24
CA CYS A 131 0.89 -0.44 -1.32
C CYS A 131 1.92 -1.18 -0.47
N PRO A 132 3.23 -0.83 -0.55
CA PRO A 132 4.22 -1.38 0.37
C PRO A 132 3.95 -0.89 1.79
N LEU A 133 3.99 -1.80 2.76
CA LEU A 133 3.86 -1.49 4.18
C LEU A 133 5.06 -2.03 4.94
N THR A 134 5.36 -1.36 6.04
CA THR A 134 6.32 -1.86 7.03
C THR A 134 5.63 -2.79 8.03
N ALA A 135 6.40 -3.59 8.76
CA ALA A 135 5.83 -4.49 9.77
C ALA A 135 5.12 -3.73 10.90
N SER A 136 5.51 -2.48 11.19
CA SER A 136 4.83 -1.67 12.20
C SER A 136 3.53 -1.04 11.72
N GLU A 137 3.22 -1.12 10.43
CA GLU A 137 2.06 -0.48 9.79
C GLU A 137 0.91 -1.44 9.50
N LEU A 138 0.95 -2.69 9.98
CA LEU A 138 -0.11 -3.66 9.65
C LEU A 138 -1.52 -3.20 10.06
N CYS A 139 -1.62 -2.33 11.06
CA CYS A 139 -2.89 -1.87 11.63
C CYS A 139 -3.32 -0.48 11.16
N ILE A 140 -2.51 0.21 10.34
CA ILE A 140 -2.88 1.54 9.89
C ILE A 140 -3.95 1.41 8.79
N PRO A 141 -4.97 2.28 8.80
CA PRO A 141 -5.89 2.36 7.67
C PRO A 141 -5.15 2.93 6.46
N VAL A 142 -5.31 2.28 5.31
CA VAL A 142 -4.83 2.75 4.01
C VAL A 142 -6.03 2.97 3.11
N THR A 143 -6.22 4.20 2.65
CA THR A 143 -7.23 4.55 1.66
C THR A 143 -6.64 4.41 0.26
N ALA A 144 -7.25 3.60 -0.58
CA ALA A 144 -6.95 3.46 -2.00
C ALA A 144 -7.98 4.27 -2.79
N GLU A 145 -7.53 5.29 -3.53
CA GLU A 145 -8.38 6.06 -4.45
C GLU A 145 -8.02 5.69 -5.90
N LEU A 146 -8.98 5.14 -6.64
CA LEU A 146 -8.82 4.73 -8.04
C LEU A 146 -9.07 5.92 -8.96
N TYR A 147 -8.18 6.10 -9.93
CA TYR A 147 -8.27 7.09 -11.00
C TYR A 147 -8.10 6.38 -12.35
N LEU A 148 -8.92 6.77 -13.33
CA LEU A 148 -8.77 6.37 -14.72
C LEU A 148 -7.96 7.44 -15.46
N ALA A 149 -7.33 7.10 -16.59
CA ALA A 149 -6.40 8.00 -17.27
C ALA A 149 -7.04 9.30 -17.78
N ASP A 150 -8.34 9.27 -18.08
CA ASP A 150 -9.14 10.38 -18.56
C ASP A 150 -9.92 11.11 -17.45
N SER A 151 -9.77 10.69 -16.18
CA SER A 151 -10.47 11.28 -15.04
C SER A 151 -9.55 12.15 -14.18
N GLU A 152 -9.97 13.39 -13.94
CA GLU A 152 -9.37 14.26 -12.93
C GLU A 152 -9.87 13.95 -11.51
N GLU A 153 -10.98 13.20 -11.40
CA GLU A 153 -11.61 12.84 -10.13
C GLU A 153 -11.43 11.35 -9.79
N CYS A 154 -11.44 11.06 -8.49
CA CYS A 154 -11.43 9.69 -7.98
C CYS A 154 -12.74 8.98 -8.39
N VAL A 155 -12.63 7.87 -9.13
CA VAL A 155 -13.81 7.11 -9.61
C VAL A 155 -14.36 6.14 -8.56
N ASP A 156 -13.51 5.64 -7.66
CA ASP A 156 -13.90 4.81 -6.52
C ASP A 156 -12.83 4.81 -5.43
N SER A 157 -13.23 4.57 -4.17
CA SER A 157 -12.29 4.50 -3.06
C SER A 157 -12.62 3.39 -2.07
N GLN A 158 -11.59 2.76 -1.51
CA GLN A 158 -11.72 1.73 -0.48
C GLN A 158 -10.67 1.93 0.60
N THR A 159 -11.04 1.66 1.85
CA THR A 159 -10.10 1.69 2.98
C THR A 159 -9.95 0.32 3.60
N GLY A 160 -8.73 -0.07 3.90
CA GLY A 160 -8.46 -1.30 4.65
C GLY A 160 -7.06 -1.31 5.25
N SER A 161 -6.81 -2.31 6.10
CA SER A 161 -5.49 -2.57 6.67
C SER A 161 -5.03 -4.01 6.40
N ALA A 162 -3.75 -4.27 6.62
CA ALA A 162 -3.24 -5.64 6.55
C ALA A 162 -3.82 -6.51 7.67
N LYS A 163 -4.03 -5.92 8.86
CA LYS A 163 -4.67 -6.59 10.02
C LYS A 163 -6.08 -7.05 9.66
N ASP A 164 -6.92 -6.20 9.07
CA ASP A 164 -8.30 -6.58 8.70
C ASP A 164 -8.30 -7.80 7.76
N TYR A 165 -7.38 -7.85 6.80
CA TYR A 165 -7.26 -9.01 5.91
C TYR A 165 -6.83 -10.26 6.68
N CYS A 166 -5.81 -10.16 7.53
CA CYS A 166 -5.35 -11.29 8.34
C CYS A 166 -6.49 -11.85 9.21
N GLU A 167 -7.22 -10.99 9.91
CA GLU A 167 -8.33 -11.39 10.78
C GLU A 167 -9.46 -12.07 10.00
N ARG A 168 -9.87 -11.50 8.85
CA ARG A 168 -10.86 -12.13 7.96
C ARG A 168 -10.40 -13.52 7.50
N MET A 169 -9.14 -13.65 7.10
CA MET A 169 -8.60 -14.93 6.63
C MET A 169 -8.45 -15.96 7.74
N ILE A 170 -8.10 -15.54 8.96
CA ILE A 170 -8.02 -16.43 10.13
C ILE A 170 -9.43 -16.95 10.49
N ALA A 171 -10.43 -16.07 10.50
CA ALA A 171 -11.81 -16.42 10.84
C ALA A 171 -12.50 -17.28 9.77
N ARG A 172 -12.06 -17.21 8.51
CA ARG A 172 -12.67 -17.94 7.41
C ARG A 172 -12.40 -19.46 7.50
N GLU A 173 -13.46 -20.25 7.47
CA GLU A 173 -13.42 -21.72 7.53
C GLU A 173 -12.63 -22.36 6.39
N THR A 174 -12.71 -21.78 5.19
CA THR A 174 -12.05 -22.35 4.00
C THR A 174 -10.55 -22.04 3.92
N THR A 175 -9.99 -21.24 4.83
CA THR A 175 -8.56 -20.91 4.83
C THR A 175 -7.76 -22.10 5.39
N LYS A 176 -6.72 -22.52 4.67
CA LYS A 176 -5.91 -23.67 5.09
C LYS A 176 -5.20 -23.40 6.42
N PRO A 177 -4.99 -24.41 7.28
CA PRO A 177 -4.29 -24.22 8.56
C PRO A 177 -2.94 -23.50 8.43
N GLY A 178 -2.08 -23.92 7.50
CA GLY A 178 -0.78 -23.26 7.25
C GLY A 178 -0.89 -21.79 6.84
N GLN A 179 -1.96 -21.40 6.15
CA GLN A 179 -2.23 -19.99 5.82
C GLN A 179 -2.68 -19.21 7.06
N LYS A 180 -3.56 -19.78 7.90
CA LYS A 180 -3.95 -19.14 9.16
C LYS A 180 -2.74 -18.91 10.07
N GLU A 181 -1.87 -19.91 10.17
CA GLU A 181 -0.62 -19.83 10.92
C GLU A 181 0.31 -18.73 10.41
N ALA A 182 0.45 -18.59 9.09
CA ALA A 182 1.22 -17.52 8.48
C ALA A 182 0.64 -16.12 8.77
N MET A 183 -0.69 -15.95 8.75
CA MET A 183 -1.34 -14.69 9.12
C MET A 183 -1.12 -14.34 10.60
N ILE A 184 -1.27 -15.31 11.50
CA ILE A 184 -1.03 -15.10 12.93
C ILE A 184 0.43 -14.74 13.19
N ALA A 185 1.37 -15.42 12.52
CA ALA A 185 2.79 -15.10 12.62
C ALA A 185 3.11 -13.70 12.08
N LEU A 186 2.42 -13.24 11.02
CA LEU A 186 2.58 -11.89 10.48
C LEU A 186 2.12 -10.83 11.49
N LEU A 187 0.95 -11.03 12.10
CA LEU A 187 0.44 -10.14 13.15
C LEU A 187 1.39 -10.09 14.36
N ASN A 188 1.93 -11.23 14.77
CA ASN A 188 2.94 -11.29 15.85
C ASN A 188 4.22 -10.55 15.49
N TYR A 189 4.78 -10.78 14.30
CA TYR A 189 5.95 -10.04 13.83
C TYR A 189 5.71 -8.53 13.85
N GLY A 190 4.57 -8.06 13.31
CA GLY A 190 4.22 -6.64 13.36
C GLY A 190 4.09 -6.10 14.78
N GLY A 191 3.41 -6.83 15.68
CA GLY A 191 3.20 -6.42 17.07
C GLY A 191 4.51 -6.26 17.85
N TYR A 192 5.44 -7.21 17.72
CA TYR A 192 6.75 -7.10 18.37
C TYR A 192 7.61 -6.00 17.75
N VAL A 193 7.51 -5.74 16.44
CA VAL A 193 8.20 -4.62 15.77
C VAL A 193 7.65 -3.27 16.26
N GLN A 194 6.32 -3.12 16.39
CA GLN A 194 5.66 -1.94 16.95
C GLN A 194 6.19 -1.61 18.34
N ILE A 195 6.27 -2.62 19.23
CA ILE A 195 6.80 -2.48 20.60
C ILE A 195 8.27 -2.08 20.61
N ASN A 196 9.08 -2.72 19.76
CA ASN A 196 10.51 -2.42 19.65
C ASN A 196 10.76 -0.98 19.16
N GLN A 197 9.97 -0.51 18.20
CA GLN A 197 10.15 0.82 17.60
C GLN A 197 9.36 1.92 18.31
N ASN A 198 8.51 1.57 19.27
CA ASN A 198 7.58 2.49 19.95
C ASN A 198 6.65 3.21 18.95
N LEU A 199 6.04 2.43 18.05
CA LEU A 199 5.18 2.91 16.97
C LEU A 199 3.82 2.19 17.02
N ASN A 200 2.73 2.93 16.77
CA ASN A 200 1.37 2.39 16.63
C ASN A 200 0.92 1.53 17.84
N LEU A 201 1.33 1.91 19.05
CA LEU A 201 1.08 1.12 20.27
C LEU A 201 -0.38 1.10 20.72
N ASP A 202 -1.19 2.07 20.29
CA ASP A 202 -2.63 2.13 20.63
C ASP A 202 -3.45 1.09 19.85
N ASN A 203 -2.89 0.50 18.79
CA ASN A 203 -3.50 -0.57 18.00
C ASN A 203 -2.43 -1.58 17.56
N ILE A 204 -2.06 -2.46 18.48
CA ILE A 204 -1.00 -3.45 18.24
C ILE A 204 -1.54 -4.58 17.34
N ALA A 205 -0.71 -5.03 16.41
CA ALA A 205 -1.10 -5.99 15.36
C ALA A 205 -1.52 -7.35 15.89
N TYR A 206 -0.83 -7.86 16.91
CA TYR A 206 -1.08 -9.18 17.47
C TYR A 206 -2.22 -9.24 18.50
N ASP A 207 -2.96 -8.15 18.71
CA ASP A 207 -4.02 -8.12 19.72
C ASP A 207 -5.07 -9.19 19.39
N GLY A 208 -5.44 -10.00 20.39
CA GLY A 208 -6.27 -11.20 20.19
C GLY A 208 -5.57 -12.43 19.59
N TYR A 209 -4.33 -12.30 19.11
CA TYR A 209 -3.55 -13.37 18.45
C TYR A 209 -2.13 -13.53 18.98
N GLN A 210 -1.81 -12.90 20.12
CA GLN A 210 -0.47 -12.86 20.68
C GLN A 210 0.06 -14.27 20.97
N ARG A 211 1.29 -14.53 20.53
CA ARG A 211 2.05 -15.73 20.86
C ARG A 211 3.33 -15.35 21.59
N PRO A 212 3.66 -16.05 22.69
CA PRO A 212 4.95 -15.87 23.32
C PRO A 212 6.05 -16.31 22.34
N VAL A 213 7.17 -15.59 22.36
CA VAL A 213 8.34 -15.88 21.53
C VAL A 213 9.50 -16.44 22.33
N ASN A 214 9.36 -16.59 23.65
CA ASN A 214 10.44 -16.99 24.55
C ASN A 214 11.11 -18.31 24.15
N ASP A 215 10.30 -19.27 23.68
CA ASP A 215 10.75 -20.61 23.28
C ASP A 215 11.19 -20.69 21.81
N VAL A 216 11.13 -19.58 21.06
CA VAL A 216 11.57 -19.55 19.66
C VAL A 216 13.09 -19.50 19.62
N VAL A 217 13.69 -20.60 19.14
CA VAL A 217 15.11 -20.70 18.85
C VAL A 217 15.35 -20.36 17.39
N ILE A 218 16.20 -19.36 17.14
CA ILE A 218 16.60 -18.96 15.79
C ILE A 218 17.75 -19.87 15.35
N GLU A 219 17.52 -20.63 14.28
CA GLU A 219 18.55 -21.51 13.70
C GLU A 219 19.12 -20.86 12.44
N CYS A 220 20.43 -20.93 12.27
CA CYS A 220 21.14 -20.45 11.09
C CYS A 220 22.24 -21.46 10.74
N ASP A 221 22.30 -21.88 9.47
CA ASP A 221 23.23 -22.94 9.03
C ASP A 221 24.70 -22.49 9.01
N ASN A 222 24.95 -21.18 8.97
CA ASN A 222 26.28 -20.60 8.92
C ASN A 222 26.59 -19.84 10.21
N GLU A 223 27.81 -19.98 10.74
CA GLU A 223 28.28 -19.19 11.88
C GLU A 223 28.91 -17.87 11.40
N PHE A 224 28.54 -16.76 12.03
CA PHE A 224 29.20 -15.48 11.79
C PHE A 224 30.50 -15.41 12.59
N VAL A 225 31.61 -15.22 11.89
CA VAL A 225 32.91 -14.94 12.49
C VAL A 225 33.17 -13.43 12.39
N LYS A 226 33.21 -12.76 13.54
CA LYS A 226 33.52 -11.33 13.59
C LYS A 226 34.97 -11.08 13.15
N PRO A 227 35.22 -10.25 12.13
CA PRO A 227 36.58 -9.84 11.79
C PRO A 227 37.18 -9.01 12.93
N THR A 228 38.48 -9.20 13.18
CA THR A 228 39.21 -8.57 14.31
C THR A 228 40.40 -7.73 13.86
N GLU A 229 40.80 -7.89 12.61
CA GLU A 229 41.86 -7.16 11.95
C GLU A 229 41.52 -5.67 11.78
N THR A 230 42.58 -4.88 11.72
CA THR A 230 42.53 -3.47 11.30
C THR A 230 43.45 -3.32 10.09
N VAL A 231 42.93 -2.77 9.01
CA VAL A 231 43.62 -2.73 7.72
C VAL A 231 43.44 -1.33 7.12
N GLY A 232 44.55 -0.63 6.81
CA GLY A 232 44.48 0.74 6.31
C GLY A 232 43.80 1.71 7.30
N GLY A 233 43.91 1.44 8.60
CA GLY A 233 43.21 2.19 9.66
C GLY A 233 41.69 1.94 9.75
N VAL A 234 41.15 1.00 8.97
CA VAL A 234 39.73 0.61 9.01
C VAL A 234 39.56 -0.63 9.90
N THR A 235 38.58 -0.60 10.80
CA THR A 235 38.22 -1.73 11.67
C THR A 235 36.71 -1.96 11.61
N TYR A 236 36.28 -3.21 11.50
CA TYR A 236 34.87 -3.56 11.67
C TYR A 236 34.42 -3.36 13.12
N TYR A 237 33.33 -2.63 13.30
CA TYR A 237 32.80 -2.31 14.62
C TYR A 237 31.65 -3.24 15.01
N ALA A 238 30.56 -3.20 14.24
CA ALA A 238 29.33 -3.93 14.52
C ALA A 238 28.42 -4.05 13.29
N ALA A 239 27.40 -4.90 13.40
CA ALA A 239 26.25 -4.93 12.51
C ALA A 239 24.99 -4.52 13.27
N ALA A 240 23.98 -4.06 12.53
CA ALA A 240 22.64 -3.81 13.03
C ALA A 240 21.61 -4.28 11.98
N LEU A 241 20.49 -4.84 12.43
CA LEU A 241 19.36 -5.16 11.55
C LEU A 241 18.32 -4.05 11.65
N LEU A 242 18.07 -3.40 10.52
CA LEU A 242 17.03 -2.41 10.37
C LEU A 242 15.72 -3.16 10.07
N LEU A 243 14.66 -2.82 10.81
CA LEU A 243 13.31 -3.40 10.68
C LEU A 243 12.26 -2.32 10.39
N LYS A 244 12.67 -1.07 10.25
CA LYS A 244 11.74 0.07 10.15
C LYS A 244 11.07 0.06 8.79
N ASP A 245 11.84 0.20 7.71
CA ASP A 245 11.27 0.28 6.36
C ASP A 245 11.31 -1.06 5.64
N GLN A 246 12.49 -1.70 5.65
CA GLN A 246 12.73 -3.02 5.09
C GLN A 246 13.72 -3.77 5.98
N ILE A 247 13.84 -5.09 5.80
CA ILE A 247 14.79 -5.91 6.55
C ILE A 247 16.17 -5.75 5.90
N THR A 248 17.04 -4.96 6.52
CA THR A 248 18.36 -4.62 5.97
C THR A 248 19.43 -4.76 7.02
N VAL A 249 20.55 -5.40 6.67
CA VAL A 249 21.74 -5.41 7.53
C VAL A 249 22.59 -4.18 7.24
N LYS A 250 22.86 -3.40 8.29
CA LYS A 250 23.80 -2.27 8.29
C LYS A 250 25.10 -2.70 8.96
N TYR A 251 26.23 -2.46 8.31
CA TYR A 251 27.57 -2.72 8.85
C TYR A 251 28.25 -1.40 9.19
N ALA A 252 28.85 -1.32 10.36
CA ALA A 252 29.55 -0.14 10.86
C ALA A 252 31.04 -0.41 10.99
N PHE A 253 31.84 0.57 10.57
CA PHE A 253 33.30 0.55 10.61
C PHE A 253 33.81 1.81 11.30
N THR A 254 34.92 1.69 12.03
CA THR A 254 35.71 2.82 12.51
C THR A 254 36.87 3.05 11.57
N ALA A 255 37.13 4.31 11.22
CA ALA A 255 38.29 4.72 10.44
C ALA A 255 38.55 6.21 10.67
N ASP A 256 39.82 6.64 10.58
CA ASP A 256 40.17 8.07 10.61
C ASP A 256 39.81 8.76 9.28
N SER A 257 39.99 8.05 8.16
CA SER A 257 39.59 8.45 6.81
C SER A 257 39.16 7.21 6.01
N ILE A 258 38.30 7.42 5.01
CA ILE A 258 37.92 6.39 4.02
C ILE A 258 38.42 6.72 2.61
N GLU A 259 39.32 7.70 2.47
CA GLU A 259 39.94 8.01 1.19
C GLU A 259 40.73 6.79 0.68
N GLY A 260 40.45 6.37 -0.56
CA GLY A 260 41.07 5.17 -1.15
C GLY A 260 40.53 3.84 -0.62
N VAL A 261 39.51 3.85 0.24
CA VAL A 261 38.84 2.63 0.73
C VAL A 261 37.67 2.28 -0.18
N VAL A 262 37.59 1.02 -0.60
CA VAL A 262 36.48 0.49 -1.40
C VAL A 262 35.69 -0.52 -0.60
N PHE A 263 34.42 -0.20 -0.34
CA PHE A 263 33.48 -1.11 0.30
C PHE A 263 32.70 -1.88 -0.76
N LYS A 264 32.58 -3.19 -0.58
CA LYS A 264 31.78 -4.07 -1.44
C LYS A 264 30.85 -4.95 -0.62
N ILE A 265 29.66 -5.20 -1.17
CA ILE A 265 28.73 -6.22 -0.68
C ILE A 265 28.36 -7.08 -1.88
N ASN A 266 28.57 -8.39 -1.77
CA ASN A 266 28.31 -9.36 -2.84
C ASN A 266 29.00 -8.97 -4.16
N GLY A 267 30.25 -8.50 -4.07
CA GLY A 267 31.06 -8.04 -5.20
C GLY A 267 30.68 -6.67 -5.78
N LYS A 268 29.58 -6.05 -5.34
CA LYS A 268 29.16 -4.72 -5.79
C LYS A 268 29.72 -3.64 -4.89
N THR A 269 30.33 -2.60 -5.47
CA THR A 269 30.77 -1.43 -4.72
C THR A 269 29.57 -0.71 -4.12
N VAL A 270 29.66 -0.37 -2.83
CA VAL A 270 28.66 0.37 -2.08
C VAL A 270 29.27 1.63 -1.48
N GLU A 271 28.47 2.69 -1.41
CA GLU A 271 28.91 3.95 -0.80
C GLU A 271 28.83 3.86 0.73
N ALA A 272 29.93 4.21 1.40
CA ALA A 272 29.94 4.36 2.84
C ALA A 272 29.46 5.75 3.27
N LYS A 273 28.53 5.81 4.21
CA LYS A 273 27.99 7.05 4.77
C LYS A 273 28.55 7.28 6.17
N LYS A 274 28.92 8.52 6.49
CA LYS A 274 29.38 8.87 7.83
C LYS A 274 28.18 9.06 8.77
N GLU A 275 28.11 8.25 9.84
CA GLU A 275 27.11 8.35 10.91
C GLU A 275 27.83 8.51 12.26
N GLY A 276 27.93 9.76 12.73
CA GLY A 276 28.69 10.09 13.93
C GLY A 276 30.18 9.77 13.76
N LYS A 277 30.70 8.84 14.57
CA LYS A 277 32.10 8.38 14.51
C LYS A 277 32.31 7.13 13.63
N TYR A 278 31.27 6.65 12.97
CA TYR A 278 31.32 5.43 12.16
C TYR A 278 31.11 5.74 10.68
N TYR A 279 31.63 4.86 9.83
CA TYR A 279 31.26 4.74 8.43
C TYR A 279 30.38 3.51 8.27
N VAL A 280 29.21 3.68 7.65
CA VAL A 280 28.22 2.63 7.51
C VAL A 280 27.94 2.29 6.06
N ILE A 281 27.73 1.01 5.79
CA ILE A 281 27.23 0.48 4.52
C ILE A 281 26.01 -0.41 4.81
N CYS A 282 25.06 -0.45 3.88
CA CYS A 282 23.86 -1.26 4.00
C CYS A 282 23.85 -2.32 2.90
N ALA A 283 23.52 -3.56 3.27
CA ALA A 283 23.21 -4.60 2.29
C ALA A 283 21.91 -4.26 1.54
N ASP A 284 21.73 -4.91 0.38
CA ASP A 284 20.42 -4.93 -0.27
C ASP A 284 19.37 -5.52 0.70
N PRO A 285 18.13 -5.00 0.72
CA PRO A 285 17.06 -5.54 1.55
C PRO A 285 16.82 -7.03 1.30
N VAL A 286 16.61 -7.79 2.38
CA VAL A 286 16.31 -9.22 2.32
C VAL A 286 14.82 -9.48 2.54
N ARG A 287 14.32 -10.56 1.92
CA ARG A 287 12.93 -10.97 1.98
C ARG A 287 12.73 -11.99 3.11
N MET A 288 11.47 -12.16 3.54
CA MET A 288 11.12 -13.09 4.61
C MET A 288 11.59 -14.52 4.34
N ARG A 289 11.53 -14.97 3.07
CA ARG A 289 11.99 -16.31 2.67
C ARG A 289 13.51 -16.46 2.61
N THR A 290 14.25 -15.37 2.52
CA THR A 290 15.68 -15.36 2.19
C THR A 290 16.52 -14.68 3.26
N LEU A 291 16.07 -14.68 4.52
CA LEU A 291 16.77 -14.08 5.66
C LEU A 291 18.16 -14.70 5.92
N ASP A 292 18.35 -15.93 5.46
CA ASP A 292 19.59 -16.71 5.46
C ASP A 292 20.54 -16.38 4.30
N THR A 293 20.14 -15.48 3.39
CA THR A 293 21.03 -15.02 2.32
C THR A 293 22.26 -14.37 2.93
N VAL A 294 23.41 -15.01 2.69
CA VAL A 294 24.70 -14.57 3.17
C VAL A 294 25.16 -13.38 2.33
N ASN A 295 25.52 -12.29 3.00
CA ASN A 295 26.26 -11.20 2.37
C ASN A 295 27.75 -11.45 2.53
N GLU A 296 28.48 -11.39 1.43
CA GLU A 296 29.93 -11.28 1.42
C GLU A 296 30.29 -9.79 1.52
N VAL A 297 30.85 -9.37 2.65
CA VAL A 297 31.28 -8.00 2.88
C VAL A 297 32.79 -7.92 2.73
N THR A 298 33.26 -7.01 1.89
CA THR A 298 34.69 -6.82 1.62
C THR A 298 35.05 -5.35 1.73
N VAL A 299 36.12 -5.03 2.46
CA VAL A 299 36.68 -3.69 2.57
C VAL A 299 38.11 -3.73 2.10
N GLU A 300 38.37 -3.08 0.97
CA GLU A 300 39.67 -3.06 0.31
C GLU A 300 40.38 -1.73 0.59
N THR A 301 41.65 -1.81 0.97
CA THR A 301 42.55 -0.67 1.16
C THR A 301 43.87 -0.93 0.45
N ALA A 302 44.77 0.04 0.41
CA ALA A 302 46.13 -0.16 -0.10
C ALA A 302 46.96 -1.17 0.73
N GLU A 303 46.62 -1.37 2.00
CA GLU A 303 47.37 -2.22 2.94
C GLU A 303 46.83 -3.65 3.04
N GLY A 304 45.66 -3.93 2.42
CA GLY A 304 45.04 -5.24 2.43
C GLY A 304 43.51 -5.17 2.42
N THR A 305 42.90 -6.30 2.79
CA THR A 305 41.44 -6.49 2.71
C THR A 305 40.89 -7.09 4.00
N ILE A 306 39.75 -6.56 4.47
CA ILE A 306 38.87 -7.21 5.46
C ILE A 306 37.78 -7.94 4.68
N SER A 307 37.50 -9.20 5.00
CA SER A 307 36.41 -9.95 4.36
C SER A 307 35.70 -10.87 5.36
N PHE A 308 34.37 -10.86 5.34
CA PHE A 308 33.55 -11.70 6.19
C PHE A 308 32.16 -11.96 5.59
N ASN A 309 31.54 -13.03 6.05
CA ASN A 309 30.22 -13.48 5.61
C ASN A 309 29.18 -13.26 6.72
N HIS A 310 28.04 -12.66 6.40
CA HIS A 310 27.00 -12.38 7.39
C HIS A 310 25.60 -12.26 6.78
N SER A 311 24.60 -12.88 7.40
CA SER A 311 23.19 -12.80 7.00
C SER A 311 22.34 -12.03 8.03
N ALA A 312 21.10 -11.67 7.66
CA ALA A 312 20.15 -11.11 8.62
C ALA A 312 19.83 -12.13 9.74
N LEU A 313 19.81 -13.42 9.39
CA LEU A 313 19.54 -14.49 10.35
C LEU A 313 20.71 -14.70 11.32
N ASN A 314 21.96 -14.51 10.89
CA ASN A 314 23.12 -14.50 11.78
C ASN A 314 22.98 -13.42 12.86
N TYR A 315 22.65 -12.19 12.45
CA TYR A 315 22.44 -11.10 13.41
C TYR A 315 21.30 -11.41 14.36
N ALA A 316 20.16 -11.86 13.83
CA ALA A 316 18.99 -12.20 14.62
C ALA A 316 19.30 -13.27 15.67
N MET A 317 20.01 -14.33 15.28
CA MET A 317 20.45 -15.41 16.18
C MET A 317 21.37 -14.89 17.28
N LEU A 318 22.39 -14.10 16.94
CA LEU A 318 23.34 -13.56 17.93
C LEU A 318 22.65 -12.60 18.89
N GLN A 319 21.83 -11.68 18.39
CA GLN A 319 21.08 -10.74 19.22
C GLN A 319 20.13 -11.47 20.18
N ALA A 320 19.40 -12.48 19.70
CA ALA A 320 18.50 -13.29 20.52
C ALA A 320 19.23 -14.18 21.54
N LYS A 321 20.51 -14.47 21.33
CA LYS A 321 21.36 -15.21 22.28
C LYS A 321 21.97 -14.28 23.34
N ASP A 322 22.45 -13.12 22.92
CA ASP A 322 23.17 -12.18 23.79
C ASP A 322 22.24 -11.46 24.77
N ASP A 323 21.01 -11.14 24.33
CA ASP A 323 20.01 -10.46 25.15
C ASP A 323 18.60 -11.00 24.83
N PRO A 324 18.27 -12.21 25.31
CA PRO A 324 17.13 -13.00 24.84
C PRO A 324 15.75 -12.38 25.11
N ASP A 325 15.65 -11.49 26.09
CA ASP A 325 14.38 -10.96 26.60
C ASP A 325 14.11 -9.52 26.16
N ASN A 326 15.06 -8.87 25.48
CA ASN A 326 14.85 -7.50 25.02
C ASN A 326 13.84 -7.40 23.87
N LYS A 327 13.33 -6.18 23.63
CA LYS A 327 12.31 -5.91 22.61
C LYS A 327 12.77 -6.27 21.19
N LEU A 328 14.05 -6.07 20.88
CA LEU A 328 14.63 -6.35 19.57
C LEU A 328 14.73 -7.86 19.32
N SER A 329 15.21 -8.61 20.30
CA SER A 329 15.27 -10.07 20.29
C SER A 329 13.89 -10.68 20.13
N ASN A 330 12.88 -10.15 20.82
CA ASN A 330 11.49 -10.59 20.64
C ASN A 330 10.98 -10.33 19.21
N ALA A 331 11.28 -9.17 18.63
CA ALA A 331 10.95 -8.88 17.23
C ALA A 331 11.65 -9.82 16.25
N MET A 332 12.92 -10.18 16.50
CA MET A 332 13.68 -11.13 15.68
C MET A 332 13.16 -12.56 15.77
N LYS A 333 12.82 -13.00 16.97
CA LYS A 333 12.19 -14.31 17.20
C LYS A 333 10.83 -14.39 16.49
N ALA A 334 10.03 -13.32 16.55
CA ALA A 334 8.78 -13.23 15.80
C ALA A 334 8.99 -13.22 14.27
N MET A 335 10.00 -12.49 13.78
CA MET A 335 10.41 -12.50 12.38
C MET A 335 10.80 -13.91 11.90
N TYR A 336 11.57 -14.64 12.71
CA TYR A 336 11.94 -16.02 12.42
C TYR A 336 10.74 -16.97 12.40
N ALA A 337 9.83 -16.84 13.37
CA ALA A 337 8.59 -17.60 13.40
C ALA A 337 7.72 -17.37 12.14
N LEU A 338 7.65 -16.11 11.67
CA LEU A 338 6.99 -15.78 10.41
C LEU A 338 7.67 -16.43 9.21
N ARG A 339 9.01 -16.40 9.12
CA ARG A 339 9.75 -17.12 8.07
C ARG A 339 9.37 -18.60 8.05
N MET A 340 9.37 -19.26 9.21
CA MET A 340 9.03 -20.69 9.29
C MET A 340 7.58 -20.96 8.88
N ALA A 341 6.64 -20.11 9.27
CA ALA A 341 5.25 -20.23 8.84
C ALA A 341 5.11 -20.04 7.31
N VAL A 342 5.79 -19.05 6.73
CA VAL A 342 5.80 -18.79 5.28
C VAL A 342 6.38 -19.98 4.48
N LEU A 343 7.45 -20.60 4.99
CA LEU A 343 8.08 -21.77 4.34
C LEU A 343 7.20 -23.02 4.41
N ASN A 344 6.32 -23.11 5.40
CA ASN A 344 5.42 -24.26 5.61
C ASN A 344 3.99 -24.01 5.15
N MET A 345 3.65 -22.79 4.69
CA MET A 345 2.28 -22.38 4.34
C MET A 345 1.57 -23.28 3.30
N ASN A 346 2.34 -23.92 2.42
CA ASN A 346 1.85 -24.77 1.33
C ASN A 346 2.18 -26.25 1.50
N LYS A 347 2.85 -26.64 2.59
CA LYS A 347 3.03 -28.04 2.97
C LYS A 347 1.77 -28.51 3.68
#